data_AF-A0AA35S759-F1
#
_entry.id   AF-A0AA35S759-F1
#
_cell.length_a   1.000
_cell.length_b   1.000
_cell.length_c   1.000
_cell.angle_alpha   90.00
_cell.angle_beta   90.00
_cell.angle_gamma   90.00
#
_symmetry.space_group_name_H-M   'P 1'
#
loop_
_entity.id
_entity.type
_entity.pdbx_description
1 polymer ?
#
loop_
_entity_poly.entity_id
_entity_poly.type
_entity_poly.pdbx_seq_one_letter_code
_entity_poly.pdbx_strand_id
1 'polypeptide(L)'
;MRLVEKCIEIFGQSLPFGVAECGRAFGATLKPSEYPLRHEEGEHMGVVFLCQPTEDQQWYYHWQKARLRWWKKLAANPENFSLVETPTSELPGHTLKESFIKYKFPWGPAVVEQISNTGDSQFQRMDDETRARFKIAKGLDGRTYPHRLSLSASVDKGLFAYICDAYSETWRPYGPDHELKQCVVLRLHSCLSPRIVAVLPATDDTRVSTYCRMLTEELRTVGIVSSLSRVGAFPYRLALEDEMGTPYRIIVDEKTLEAGILALQDRDTAAMEDMAGRDVLQSLQRMLSAARLSIHSPTFSR
;
A
#
# COMPACT_ATOMS: atom_id res chain seq x y z
N MET A 1 -4.92 -24.66 -2.03
CA MET A 1 -4.50 -25.99 -1.51
C MET A 1 -3.59 -26.74 -2.47
N ARG A 2 -3.97 -27.00 -3.73
CA ARG A 2 -3.07 -27.58 -4.75
C ARG A 2 -1.71 -26.88 -4.88
N LEU A 3 -1.68 -25.56 -4.65
CA LEU A 3 -0.45 -24.77 -4.69
C LEU A 3 0.45 -25.04 -3.48
N VAL A 4 -0.12 -25.26 -2.29
CA VAL A 4 0.61 -25.61 -1.07
C VAL A 4 1.20 -27.02 -1.17
N GLU A 5 0.46 -27.98 -1.74
CA GLU A 5 0.94 -29.34 -2.02
C GLU A 5 2.19 -29.31 -2.91
N LYS A 6 2.11 -28.59 -4.04
CA LYS A 6 3.26 -28.40 -4.93
C LYS A 6 4.42 -27.71 -4.25
N CYS A 7 4.18 -26.71 -3.40
CA CYS A 7 5.24 -26.06 -2.65
C CYS A 7 5.95 -27.04 -1.71
N ILE A 8 5.23 -27.96 -1.07
CA ILE A 8 5.87 -28.98 -0.20
C ILE A 8 6.73 -29.95 -1.01
N GLU A 9 6.25 -30.37 -2.19
CA GLU A 9 7.01 -31.20 -3.11
C GLU A 9 8.30 -30.49 -3.58
N ILE A 10 8.24 -29.18 -3.83
CA ILE A 10 9.37 -28.37 -4.29
C ILE A 10 10.36 -28.03 -3.16
N PHE A 11 9.87 -27.63 -1.99
CA PHE A 11 10.68 -27.18 -0.86
C PHE A 11 11.07 -28.31 0.11
N GLY A 12 10.79 -29.57 -0.25
CA GLY A 12 11.28 -30.74 0.48
C GLY A 12 10.86 -30.80 1.95
N GLN A 13 9.65 -30.32 2.28
CA GLN A 13 9.12 -30.26 3.65
C GLN A 13 9.95 -29.41 4.65
N SER A 14 10.86 -28.54 4.19
CA SER A 14 11.61 -27.66 5.11
C SER A 14 10.69 -26.58 5.69
N LEU A 15 10.42 -26.65 6.99
CA LEU A 15 9.64 -25.65 7.72
C LEU A 15 10.55 -24.70 8.50
N PRO A 16 10.14 -23.43 8.68
CA PRO A 16 8.88 -22.85 8.21
C PRO A 16 8.95 -22.33 6.77
N PHE A 17 7.80 -22.29 6.09
CA PHE A 17 7.67 -21.63 4.78
C PHE A 17 6.29 -21.01 4.59
N GLY A 18 6.16 -20.06 3.66
CA GLY A 18 4.90 -19.41 3.34
C GLY A 18 4.65 -19.35 1.85
N VAL A 19 3.37 -19.38 1.48
CA VAL A 19 2.89 -19.20 0.11
C VAL A 19 2.02 -17.96 0.09
N ALA A 20 2.41 -16.98 -0.73
CA ALA A 20 1.68 -15.74 -0.91
C ALA A 20 0.89 -15.76 -2.22
N GLU A 21 -0.30 -15.19 -2.22
CA GLU A 21 -1.14 -15.01 -3.40
C GLU A 21 -1.84 -13.65 -3.32
N CYS A 22 -1.97 -12.99 -4.47
CA CYS A 22 -2.79 -11.80 -4.64
C CYS A 22 -3.69 -12.02 -5.84
N GLY A 23 -4.99 -11.80 -5.69
CA GLY A 23 -5.95 -12.03 -6.75
C GLY A 23 -7.37 -11.73 -6.35
N ARG A 24 -8.28 -11.95 -7.30
CA ARG A 24 -9.70 -11.69 -7.11
C ARG A 24 -10.33 -12.78 -6.25
N ALA A 25 -11.12 -12.36 -5.28
CA ALA A 25 -11.93 -13.22 -4.45
C ALA A 25 -13.40 -12.87 -4.66
N PHE A 26 -14.26 -13.88 -4.61
CA PHE A 26 -15.71 -13.74 -4.72
C PHE A 26 -16.36 -14.18 -3.41
N GLY A 27 -17.25 -13.36 -2.87
CA GLY A 27 -18.10 -13.72 -1.74
C GLY A 27 -17.45 -13.59 -0.35
N ALA A 28 -17.87 -12.56 0.37
CA ALA A 28 -18.53 -12.65 1.67
C ALA A 28 -19.04 -11.25 2.00
N THR A 29 -20.35 -11.08 1.84
CA THR A 29 -21.10 -9.84 1.93
C THR A 29 -20.72 -9.04 3.20
N LEU A 30 -20.14 -7.86 3.03
CA LEU A 30 -20.16 -6.86 4.10
C LEU A 30 -21.63 -6.52 4.39
N LYS A 31 -22.01 -6.42 5.67
CA LYS A 31 -23.35 -5.99 6.03
C LYS A 31 -23.62 -4.62 5.36
N PRO A 32 -24.78 -4.41 4.72
CA PRO A 32 -25.05 -3.26 3.84
C PRO A 32 -24.88 -1.86 4.46
N SER A 33 -24.76 -1.76 5.78
CA SER A 33 -24.84 -0.50 6.53
C SER A 33 -23.49 0.15 6.85
N GLU A 34 -22.35 -0.48 6.57
CA GLU A 34 -21.05 -0.07 7.15
C GLU A 34 -19.95 0.25 6.12
N TYR A 35 -20.18 0.07 4.82
CA TYR A 35 -19.11 0.25 3.83
C TYR A 35 -19.60 0.73 2.46
N PRO A 36 -18.96 1.75 1.84
CA PRO A 36 -19.37 2.25 0.53
C PRO A 36 -18.98 1.33 -0.64
N LEU A 37 -18.02 0.41 -0.45
CA LEU A 37 -17.63 -0.55 -1.48
C LEU A 37 -18.54 -1.78 -1.41
N ARG A 38 -19.57 -1.77 -2.28
CA ARG A 38 -20.49 -2.88 -2.53
C ARG A 38 -19.95 -3.75 -3.65
N HIS A 39 -19.17 -4.78 -3.35
CA HIS A 39 -18.78 -5.72 -4.39
C HIS A 39 -18.83 -7.17 -3.91
N GLU A 40 -19.47 -8.01 -4.73
CA GLU A 40 -19.41 -9.47 -4.63
C GLU A 40 -18.04 -10.01 -5.07
N GLU A 41 -17.22 -9.16 -5.70
CA GLU A 41 -15.86 -9.37 -6.19
C GLU A 41 -14.94 -8.32 -5.54
N GLY A 42 -13.82 -8.75 -4.98
CA GLY A 42 -12.79 -7.83 -4.46
C GLY A 42 -11.40 -8.41 -4.62
N GLU A 43 -10.38 -7.55 -4.58
CA GLU A 43 -9.00 -8.02 -4.62
C GLU A 43 -8.50 -8.31 -3.20
N HIS A 44 -7.92 -9.50 -3.03
CA HIS A 44 -7.39 -9.98 -1.77
C HIS A 44 -5.93 -10.36 -1.93
N MET A 45 -5.16 -10.06 -0.90
CA MET A 45 -3.81 -10.59 -0.74
C MET A 45 -3.78 -11.47 0.50
N GLY A 46 -3.14 -12.62 0.38
CA GLY A 46 -3.07 -13.57 1.47
C GLY A 46 -1.77 -14.33 1.50
N VAL A 47 -1.43 -14.80 2.69
CA VAL A 47 -0.30 -15.69 2.92
C VAL A 47 -0.79 -16.87 3.74
N VAL A 48 -0.52 -18.07 3.24
CA VAL A 48 -0.61 -19.28 4.04
C VAL A 48 0.80 -19.62 4.51
N PHE A 49 1.00 -19.62 5.82
CA PHE A 49 2.30 -19.88 6.44
C PHE A 49 2.24 -21.17 7.23
N LEU A 50 3.16 -22.09 6.95
CA LEU A 50 3.27 -23.39 7.60
C LEU A 50 4.52 -23.40 8.46
N CYS A 51 4.36 -23.85 9.70
CA CYS A 51 5.43 -23.90 10.68
C CYS A 51 5.35 -25.16 11.55
N GLN A 52 6.38 -25.38 12.36
CA GLN A 52 6.39 -26.45 13.36
C GLN A 52 5.35 -26.13 14.45
N PRO A 53 4.59 -27.13 14.96
CA PRO A 53 3.65 -26.94 16.05
C PRO A 53 4.26 -26.26 17.29
N THR A 54 5.54 -26.50 17.55
CA THR A 54 6.26 -25.92 18.70
C THR A 54 6.58 -24.42 18.54
N GLU A 55 6.47 -23.88 17.33
CA GLU A 55 6.85 -22.49 16.99
C GLU A 55 5.65 -21.63 16.58
N ASP A 56 4.45 -22.20 16.52
CA ASP A 56 3.28 -21.58 15.92
C ASP A 56 2.88 -20.27 16.62
N GLN A 57 2.96 -20.21 17.95
CA GLN A 57 2.66 -19.02 18.74
C GLN A 57 3.68 -17.92 18.45
N GLN A 58 4.97 -18.27 18.35
CA GLN A 58 6.02 -17.29 18.04
C GLN A 58 5.79 -16.67 16.67
N TRP A 59 5.48 -17.50 15.67
CA TRP A 59 5.17 -17.03 14.32
C TRP A 59 3.89 -16.19 14.27
N TYR A 60 2.87 -16.54 15.06
CA TYR A 60 1.62 -15.80 15.14
C TYR A 60 1.85 -14.36 15.62
N TYR A 61 2.55 -14.18 16.75
CA TYR A 61 2.87 -12.85 17.28
C TYR A 61 3.87 -12.08 16.39
N HIS A 62 4.81 -12.78 15.75
CA HIS A 62 5.68 -12.19 14.74
C HIS A 62 4.86 -11.56 13.62
N TRP A 63 3.93 -12.33 13.04
CA TRP A 63 3.11 -11.89 11.92
C TRP A 63 2.20 -10.71 12.29
N GLN A 64 1.56 -10.72 13.45
CA GLN A 64 0.79 -9.58 13.93
C GLN A 64 1.61 -8.28 13.95
N LYS A 65 2.81 -8.32 14.53
CA LYS A 65 3.68 -7.16 14.62
C LYS A 65 4.19 -6.73 13.24
N ALA A 66 4.59 -7.68 12.41
CA ALA A 66 5.09 -7.42 11.06
C ALA A 66 4.02 -6.78 10.17
N ARG A 67 2.79 -7.30 10.21
CA ARG A 67 1.67 -6.81 9.41
C ARG A 67 1.12 -5.48 9.91
N LEU A 68 0.99 -5.29 11.23
CA LEU A 68 0.62 -3.99 11.79
C LEU A 68 1.64 -2.91 11.40
N ARG A 69 2.93 -3.22 11.50
CA ARG A 69 3.99 -2.33 11.03
C ARG A 69 3.85 -2.04 9.53
N TRP A 70 3.57 -3.05 8.71
CA TRP A 70 3.40 -2.89 7.27
C TRP A 70 2.28 -1.90 6.92
N TRP A 71 1.11 -2.00 7.55
CA TRP A 71 0.02 -1.03 7.35
C TRP A 71 0.36 0.38 7.79
N LYS A 72 0.98 0.51 8.98
CA LYS A 72 1.34 1.82 9.56
C LYS A 72 2.42 2.57 8.80
N LYS A 73 3.26 1.84 8.06
CA LYS A 73 4.50 2.35 7.48
C LYS A 73 4.33 3.46 6.45
N LEU A 74 3.26 3.40 5.65
CA LEU A 74 2.96 4.37 4.59
C LEU A 74 1.76 5.27 4.94
N ALA A 75 1.24 5.13 6.16
CA ALA A 75 0.13 5.92 6.64
C ALA A 75 0.61 7.33 7.04
N ALA A 76 -0.16 8.34 6.69
CA ALA A 76 -0.04 9.69 7.22
C ALA A 76 -0.38 9.73 8.71
N ASN A 77 -1.36 8.93 9.18
CA ASN A 77 -1.78 8.85 10.58
C ASN A 77 -1.74 7.38 11.09
N PRO A 78 -0.54 6.85 11.43
CA PRO A 78 -0.34 5.44 11.81
C PRO A 78 -1.17 4.94 13.01
N GLU A 79 -1.65 5.85 13.86
CA GLU A 79 -2.51 5.56 15.01
C GLU A 79 -3.91 5.09 14.60
N ASN A 80 -4.36 5.37 13.38
CA ASN A 80 -5.65 4.89 12.87
C ASN A 80 -5.67 3.38 12.62
N PHE A 81 -4.50 2.74 12.57
CA PHE A 81 -4.38 1.29 12.50
C PHE A 81 -4.19 0.67 13.88
N SER A 82 -5.03 -0.31 14.21
CA SER A 82 -5.02 -1.03 15.49
C SER A 82 -5.09 -2.53 15.28
N LEU A 83 -4.57 -3.30 16.23
CA LEU A 83 -4.66 -4.76 16.26
C LEU A 83 -5.58 -5.15 17.41
N VAL A 84 -6.53 -6.05 17.14
CA VAL A 84 -7.45 -6.60 18.14
C VAL A 84 -7.40 -8.12 18.08
N GLU A 85 -7.09 -8.78 19.19
CA GLU A 85 -7.18 -10.24 19.31
C GLU A 85 -8.59 -10.67 19.74
N THR A 86 -9.06 -11.79 19.19
CA THR A 86 -10.34 -12.40 19.57
C THR A 86 -10.16 -13.20 20.87
N PRO A 87 -11.02 -13.03 21.89
CA PRO A 87 -10.98 -13.85 23.10
C PRO A 87 -11.19 -15.32 22.79
N THR A 88 -10.53 -16.22 23.54
CA THR A 88 -10.63 -17.68 23.31
C THR A 88 -12.06 -18.21 23.37
N SER A 89 -12.94 -17.60 24.17
CA SER A 89 -14.36 -17.97 24.29
C SER A 89 -15.19 -17.70 23.03
N GLU A 90 -14.73 -16.82 22.15
CA GLU A 90 -15.41 -16.40 20.91
C GLU A 90 -14.81 -17.05 19.66
N LEU A 91 -13.72 -17.81 19.81
CA LEU A 91 -13.05 -18.45 18.69
C LEU A 91 -13.90 -19.59 18.10
N PRO A 92 -13.98 -19.70 16.76
CA PRO A 92 -14.52 -20.89 16.12
C PRO A 92 -13.74 -22.13 16.58
N GLY A 93 -14.42 -23.27 16.77
CA GLY A 93 -13.81 -24.48 17.35
C GLY A 93 -12.62 -25.11 16.60
N HIS A 94 -12.23 -24.58 15.44
CA HIS A 94 -11.06 -25.00 14.66
C HIS A 94 -9.93 -23.96 14.62
N THR A 95 -10.08 -22.86 15.35
CA THR A 95 -9.13 -21.74 15.38
C THR A 95 -8.48 -21.68 16.76
N LEU A 96 -7.15 -21.76 16.80
CA LEU A 96 -6.37 -21.66 18.03
C LEU A 96 -6.22 -20.22 18.50
N LYS A 97 -5.97 -19.31 17.55
CA LYS A 97 -5.87 -17.85 17.79
C LYS A 97 -6.35 -17.07 16.57
N GLU A 98 -6.95 -15.91 16.80
CA GLU A 98 -7.37 -15.00 15.75
C GLU A 98 -7.17 -13.55 16.16
N SER A 99 -6.78 -12.72 15.20
CA SER A 99 -6.65 -11.30 15.38
C SER A 99 -6.99 -10.55 14.09
N PHE A 100 -7.37 -9.29 14.26
CA PHE A 100 -7.79 -8.41 13.19
C PHE A 100 -7.01 -7.10 13.27
N ILE A 101 -6.46 -6.70 12.14
CA ILE A 101 -5.99 -5.33 11.95
C ILE A 101 -7.19 -4.51 11.46
N LYS A 102 -7.51 -3.45 12.20
CA LYS A 102 -8.60 -2.54 11.92
C LYS A 102 -8.06 -1.17 11.57
N TYR A 103 -8.70 -0.52 10.59
CA TYR A 103 -8.52 0.89 10.31
C TYR A 103 -9.71 1.70 10.83
N LYS A 104 -9.45 2.85 11.43
CA LYS A 104 -10.46 3.80 11.93
C LYS A 104 -10.99 4.67 10.78
N PHE A 105 -12.00 4.17 10.07
CA PHE A 105 -12.66 4.97 9.03
C PHE A 105 -13.52 6.09 9.64
N PRO A 106 -13.87 7.13 8.86
CA PRO A 106 -14.77 8.21 9.30
C PRO A 106 -16.13 7.74 9.86
N TRP A 107 -16.65 6.60 9.39
CA TRP A 107 -17.90 6.00 9.84
C TRP A 107 -17.72 4.89 10.91
N GLY A 108 -16.49 4.58 11.31
CA GLY A 108 -16.21 3.58 12.35
C GLY A 108 -15.05 2.65 12.02
N PRO A 109 -14.55 1.89 13.02
CA PRO A 109 -13.46 0.95 12.82
C PRO A 109 -13.90 -0.26 12.00
N ALA A 110 -13.15 -0.61 10.96
CA ALA A 110 -13.42 -1.80 10.15
C ALA A 110 -12.15 -2.63 9.89
N VAL A 111 -12.33 -3.94 9.74
CA VAL A 111 -11.25 -4.91 9.51
C VAL A 111 -10.68 -4.74 8.10
N VAL A 112 -9.36 -4.55 8.00
CA VAL A 112 -8.60 -4.51 6.74
C VAL A 112 -7.78 -5.78 6.52
N GLU A 113 -7.36 -6.45 7.59
CA GLU A 113 -6.62 -7.72 7.54
C GLU A 113 -6.97 -8.63 8.72
N GLN A 114 -7.06 -9.93 8.47
CA GLN A 114 -7.27 -10.98 9.45
C GLN A 114 -6.02 -11.87 9.51
N ILE A 115 -5.62 -12.23 10.72
CA ILE A 115 -4.50 -13.12 11.00
C ILE A 115 -5.02 -14.23 11.91
N SER A 116 -4.95 -15.48 11.45
CA SER A 116 -5.45 -16.64 12.18
C SER A 116 -4.41 -17.75 12.27
N ASN A 117 -4.46 -18.49 13.37
CA ASN A 117 -3.76 -19.75 13.55
C ASN A 117 -4.81 -20.85 13.73
N THR A 118 -4.87 -21.79 12.78
CA THR A 118 -5.84 -22.89 12.77
C THR A 118 -5.23 -24.22 13.19
N GLY A 119 -3.97 -24.23 13.64
CA GLY A 119 -3.24 -25.45 13.96
C GLY A 119 -3.19 -26.41 12.78
N ASP A 120 -3.44 -27.68 13.05
CA ASP A 120 -3.50 -28.77 12.07
C ASP A 120 -4.92 -29.12 11.61
N SER A 121 -5.94 -28.37 12.05
CA SER A 121 -7.36 -28.69 11.82
C SER A 121 -7.73 -28.88 10.34
N GLN A 122 -7.05 -28.20 9.43
CA GLN A 122 -7.27 -28.37 7.99
C GLN A 122 -6.91 -29.77 7.48
N PHE A 123 -5.92 -30.43 8.09
CA PHE A 123 -5.46 -31.76 7.68
C PHE A 123 -6.47 -32.83 8.09
N GLN A 124 -7.24 -32.60 9.16
CA GLN A 124 -8.30 -33.51 9.59
C GLN A 124 -9.43 -33.62 8.55
N ARG A 125 -9.59 -32.61 7.69
CA ARG A 125 -10.62 -32.56 6.64
C ARG A 125 -10.15 -33.10 5.29
N MET A 126 -8.89 -33.50 5.18
CA MET A 126 -8.31 -34.05 3.95
C MET A 126 -8.49 -35.57 3.88
N ASP A 127 -8.49 -36.11 2.66
CA ASP A 127 -8.36 -37.53 2.43
C ASP A 127 -7.00 -38.06 2.92
N ASP A 128 -6.95 -39.35 3.24
CA ASP A 128 -5.78 -39.97 3.87
C ASP A 128 -4.51 -39.90 2.99
N GLU A 129 -4.67 -39.97 1.67
CA GLU A 129 -3.55 -39.96 0.72
C GLU A 129 -2.91 -38.57 0.67
N THR A 130 -3.72 -37.53 0.45
CA THR A 130 -3.28 -36.14 0.45
C THR A 130 -2.67 -35.79 1.79
N ARG A 131 -3.37 -36.12 2.89
CA ARG A 131 -2.90 -35.86 4.25
C ARG A 131 -1.54 -36.49 4.53
N ALA A 132 -1.27 -37.71 4.06
CA ALA A 132 0.01 -38.38 4.26
C ALA A 132 1.21 -37.60 3.69
N ARG A 133 1.02 -36.80 2.63
CA ARG A 133 2.07 -36.00 1.98
C ARG A 133 2.54 -34.81 2.84
N PHE A 134 1.70 -34.35 3.76
CA PHE A 134 1.96 -33.22 4.65
C PHE A 134 2.61 -33.60 5.98
N LYS A 135 2.90 -34.89 6.20
CA LYS A 135 3.56 -35.36 7.43
C LYS A 135 4.99 -34.84 7.48
N ILE A 136 5.35 -34.25 8.62
CA ILE A 136 6.70 -33.74 8.87
C ILE A 136 7.46 -34.79 9.69
N ALA A 137 8.75 -34.95 9.41
CA ALA A 137 9.65 -35.68 10.27
C ALA A 137 10.16 -34.79 11.42
N LYS A 138 9.90 -35.19 12.68
CA LYS A 138 10.76 -34.88 13.83
C LYS A 138 10.77 -36.12 14.75
N GLY A 139 11.90 -36.37 15.40
CA GLY A 139 12.28 -37.66 16.00
C GLY A 139 11.42 -38.21 17.14
N LEU A 140 11.82 -39.42 17.57
CA LEU A 140 11.37 -40.32 18.64
C LEU A 140 9.86 -40.65 18.80
N ASP A 141 8.93 -39.70 18.74
CA ASP A 141 7.52 -39.96 19.17
C ASP A 141 6.43 -39.86 18.09
N GLY A 142 6.80 -39.78 16.81
CA GLY A 142 5.86 -39.99 15.70
C GLY A 142 5.54 -38.76 14.86
N ARG A 143 4.86 -39.02 13.73
CA ARG A 143 4.65 -38.07 12.63
C ARG A 143 3.54 -37.06 12.98
N THR A 144 3.86 -35.76 12.99
CA THR A 144 2.92 -34.65 13.21
C THR A 144 2.71 -33.81 11.93
N TYR A 145 1.64 -33.00 11.91
CA TYR A 145 1.31 -32.09 10.80
C TYR A 145 1.75 -30.66 11.13
N PRO A 146 2.05 -29.82 10.12
CA PRO A 146 2.42 -28.43 10.37
C PRO A 146 1.24 -27.65 10.95
N HIS A 147 1.53 -26.62 11.71
CA HIS A 147 0.51 -25.64 12.05
C HIS A 147 0.37 -24.62 10.92
N ARG A 148 -0.87 -24.32 10.55
CA ARG A 148 -1.21 -23.32 9.55
C ARG A 148 -1.57 -22.00 10.22
N LEU A 149 -0.83 -20.97 9.82
CA LEU A 149 -1.20 -19.59 9.98
C LEU A 149 -1.70 -19.05 8.64
N SER A 150 -2.70 -18.17 8.70
CA SER A 150 -3.25 -17.50 7.53
C SER A 150 -3.28 -16.00 7.78
N LEU A 151 -2.78 -15.24 6.82
CA LEU A 151 -2.93 -13.79 6.76
C LEU A 151 -3.80 -13.49 5.55
N SER A 152 -4.86 -12.70 5.72
CA SER A 152 -5.80 -12.38 4.64
C SER A 152 -6.20 -10.92 4.75
N ALA A 153 -5.83 -10.14 3.75
CA ALA A 153 -6.13 -8.72 3.66
C ALA A 153 -6.94 -8.41 2.41
N SER A 154 -7.89 -7.48 2.54
CA SER A 154 -8.56 -6.90 1.38
C SER A 154 -7.72 -5.74 0.85
N VAL A 155 -7.28 -5.84 -0.40
CA VAL A 155 -6.53 -4.79 -1.10
C VAL A 155 -7.41 -3.56 -1.24
N ASP A 156 -8.68 -3.74 -1.61
CA ASP A 156 -9.64 -2.66 -1.80
C ASP A 156 -9.88 -1.85 -0.52
N LYS A 157 -10.09 -2.55 0.60
CA LYS A 157 -10.23 -1.88 1.90
C LYS A 157 -8.97 -1.17 2.32
N GLY A 158 -7.81 -1.75 1.99
CA GLY A 158 -6.51 -1.16 2.20
C GLY A 158 -6.33 0.14 1.43
N LEU A 159 -6.64 0.12 0.13
CA LEU A 159 -6.62 1.30 -0.73
C LEU A 159 -7.50 2.40 -0.16
N PHE A 160 -8.73 2.06 0.22
CA PHE A 160 -9.66 3.05 0.76
C PHE A 160 -9.21 3.58 2.13
N ALA A 161 -8.63 2.74 2.98
CA ALA A 161 -8.01 3.16 4.22
C ALA A 161 -6.92 4.21 3.97
N TYR A 162 -6.01 3.97 3.02
CA TYR A 162 -4.97 4.95 2.67
C TYR A 162 -5.51 6.24 2.04
N ILE A 163 -6.60 6.17 1.26
CA ILE A 163 -7.26 7.37 0.72
C ILE A 163 -7.86 8.20 1.86
N CYS A 164 -8.60 7.57 2.78
CA CYS A 164 -9.15 8.27 3.95
C CYS A 164 -8.06 8.82 4.86
N ASP A 165 -6.95 8.10 5.02
CA ASP A 165 -5.82 8.49 5.85
C ASP A 165 -5.06 9.69 5.26
N ALA A 166 -4.95 9.76 3.94
CA ALA A 166 -4.29 10.82 3.21
C ALA A 166 -5.16 12.08 3.00
N TYR A 167 -6.48 11.97 3.15
CA TYR A 167 -7.40 13.08 2.94
C TYR A 167 -7.15 14.20 3.96
N SER A 168 -6.88 15.41 3.46
CA SER A 168 -6.65 16.59 4.27
C SER A 168 -7.27 17.82 3.61
N GLU A 169 -7.95 18.63 4.41
CA GLU A 169 -8.37 19.97 4.01
C GLU A 169 -7.36 20.99 4.56
N THR A 170 -6.85 21.86 3.70
CA THR A 170 -5.84 22.86 4.07
C THR A 170 -6.06 24.16 3.32
N TRP A 171 -5.38 25.22 3.72
CA TRP A 171 -5.46 26.52 3.07
C TRP A 171 -4.21 26.73 2.21
N ARG A 172 -4.40 26.95 0.91
CA ARG A 172 -3.32 27.17 -0.06
C ARG A 172 -3.52 28.49 -0.82
N PRO A 173 -2.45 29.22 -1.16
CA PRO A 173 -2.54 30.45 -1.94
C PRO A 173 -2.67 30.12 -3.44
N TYR A 174 -3.82 29.57 -3.85
CA TYR A 174 -4.09 29.29 -5.26
C TYR A 174 -4.81 30.46 -5.94
N GLY A 175 -4.06 31.25 -6.71
CA GLY A 175 -4.61 32.33 -7.54
C GLY A 175 -3.61 33.45 -7.81
N PRO A 176 -3.91 34.33 -8.78
CA PRO A 176 -3.07 35.50 -9.11
C PRO A 176 -2.93 36.48 -7.94
N ASP A 177 -3.92 36.53 -7.04
CA ASP A 177 -3.96 37.45 -5.89
C ASP A 177 -3.35 36.85 -4.61
N HIS A 178 -2.81 35.62 -4.67
CA HIS A 178 -2.27 34.87 -3.52
C HIS A 178 -3.23 34.69 -2.33
N GLU A 179 -4.54 34.86 -2.54
CA GLU A 179 -5.54 34.61 -1.51
C GLU A 179 -5.56 33.13 -1.10
N LEU A 180 -5.61 32.90 0.21
CA LEU A 180 -5.76 31.56 0.78
C LEU A 180 -7.16 31.02 0.49
N LYS A 181 -7.22 29.88 -0.20
CA LYS A 181 -8.45 29.12 -0.42
C LYS A 181 -8.36 27.78 0.28
N GLN A 182 -9.49 27.32 0.79
CA GLN A 182 -9.60 25.97 1.31
C GLN A 182 -9.52 24.99 0.14
N CYS A 183 -8.64 24.02 0.26
CA CYS A 183 -8.32 23.04 -0.78
C CYS A 183 -8.20 21.66 -0.16
N VAL A 184 -8.59 20.66 -0.95
CA VAL A 184 -8.40 19.26 -0.61
C VAL A 184 -7.03 18.84 -1.13
N VAL A 185 -6.27 18.14 -0.29
CA VAL A 185 -4.97 17.56 -0.64
C VAL A 185 -4.99 16.11 -0.23
N LEU A 186 -4.74 15.21 -1.17
CA LEU A 186 -4.48 13.80 -0.87
C LEU A 186 -3.00 13.61 -0.58
N ARG A 187 -2.65 13.57 0.71
CA ARG A 187 -1.28 13.39 1.22
C ARG A 187 -0.81 11.94 1.17
N LEU A 188 -1.05 11.26 0.05
CA LEU A 188 -0.59 9.88 -0.16
C LEU A 188 0.93 9.82 -0.07
N HIS A 189 1.47 8.79 0.59
CA HIS A 189 2.91 8.52 0.50
C HIS A 189 3.30 8.39 -0.98
N SER A 190 4.44 8.93 -1.39
CA SER A 190 4.82 8.99 -2.81
C SER A 190 4.85 7.62 -3.51
N CYS A 191 5.13 6.55 -2.77
CA CYS A 191 5.09 5.17 -3.29
C CYS A 191 3.67 4.61 -3.51
N LEU A 192 2.64 5.26 -2.98
CA LEU A 192 1.22 4.95 -3.19
C LEU A 192 0.56 5.90 -4.19
N SER A 193 1.19 7.05 -4.50
CA SER A 193 0.63 8.03 -5.43
C SER A 193 0.47 7.43 -6.85
N PRO A 194 -0.71 7.56 -7.48
CA PRO A 194 -0.95 7.02 -8.83
C PRO A 194 -0.03 7.59 -9.90
N ARG A 195 0.42 8.83 -9.68
CA ARG A 195 1.42 9.53 -10.48
C ARG A 195 2.39 10.21 -9.54
N ILE A 196 3.67 10.21 -9.91
CA ILE A 196 4.74 10.77 -9.09
C ILE A 196 4.97 12.23 -9.42
N VAL A 197 4.91 12.57 -10.72
CA VAL A 197 5.18 13.92 -11.21
C VAL A 197 4.08 14.38 -12.17
N ALA A 198 3.60 15.60 -12.00
CA ALA A 198 2.81 16.29 -13.03
C ALA A 198 3.60 17.44 -13.64
N VAL A 199 3.60 17.53 -14.96
CA VAL A 199 4.16 18.67 -15.71
C VAL A 199 3.01 19.61 -16.07
N LEU A 200 3.12 20.88 -15.67
CA LEU A 200 2.07 21.89 -15.79
C LEU A 200 2.58 23.06 -16.64
N PRO A 201 1.95 23.34 -17.80
CA PRO A 201 2.17 24.61 -18.48
C PRO A 201 1.50 25.74 -17.67
N ALA A 202 2.25 26.79 -17.38
CA ALA A 202 1.77 27.99 -16.68
C ALA A 202 1.00 28.94 -17.61
N THR A 203 1.27 28.88 -18.90
CA THR A 203 0.64 29.70 -19.95
C THR A 203 0.01 28.82 -21.02
N ASP A 204 -0.82 29.42 -21.88
CA ASP A 204 -1.42 28.73 -23.03
C ASP A 204 -0.51 28.78 -24.29
N ASP A 205 0.76 29.17 -24.15
CA ASP A 205 1.72 29.15 -25.27
C ASP A 205 1.93 27.70 -25.75
N THR A 206 1.76 27.52 -27.07
CA THR A 206 1.97 26.24 -27.76
C THR A 206 3.41 25.71 -27.64
N ARG A 207 4.41 26.60 -27.54
CA ARG A 207 5.82 26.24 -27.34
C ARG A 207 6.04 25.64 -25.95
N VAL A 208 5.47 26.26 -24.92
CA VAL A 208 5.49 25.76 -23.53
C VAL A 208 4.80 24.40 -23.48
N SER A 209 3.61 24.29 -24.08
CA SER A 209 2.87 23.02 -24.15
C SER A 209 3.65 21.90 -24.84
N THR A 210 4.40 22.23 -25.90
CA THR A 210 5.25 21.29 -26.62
C THR A 210 6.42 20.82 -25.76
N TYR A 211 7.08 21.74 -25.07
CA TYR A 211 8.15 21.41 -24.13
C TYR A 211 7.65 20.53 -22.98
N CYS A 212 6.51 20.84 -22.38
CA CYS A 212 5.91 20.02 -21.32
C CYS A 212 5.67 18.57 -21.77
N ARG A 213 5.21 18.37 -23.02
CA ARG A 213 5.01 17.03 -23.59
C ARG A 213 6.33 16.28 -23.73
N MET A 214 7.37 16.94 -24.23
CA MET A 214 8.72 16.35 -24.35
C MET A 214 9.29 15.96 -22.99
N LEU A 215 9.23 16.87 -22.02
CA LEU A 215 9.71 16.63 -20.66
C LEU A 215 8.95 15.48 -19.97
N THR A 216 7.62 15.44 -20.16
CA THR A 216 6.81 14.34 -19.61
C THR A 216 7.29 12.99 -20.15
N GLU A 217 7.58 12.91 -21.45
CA GLU A 217 8.07 11.68 -22.07
C GLU A 217 9.47 11.30 -21.59
N GLU A 218 10.38 12.28 -21.50
CA GLU A 218 11.72 12.08 -20.95
C GLU A 218 11.67 11.48 -19.54
N LEU A 219 10.82 12.00 -18.66
CA LEU A 219 10.61 11.45 -17.32
C LEU A 219 10.13 9.99 -17.35
N ARG A 220 9.27 9.61 -18.31
CA ARG A 220 8.83 8.22 -18.45
C ARG A 220 9.94 7.30 -18.90
N THR A 221 10.80 7.76 -19.81
CA THR A 221 11.93 6.94 -20.31
C THR A 221 12.89 6.51 -19.21
N VAL A 222 12.99 7.31 -18.15
CA VAL A 222 13.83 7.04 -16.96
C VAL A 222 13.04 6.38 -15.81
N GLY A 223 11.80 5.94 -16.06
CA GLY A 223 10.98 5.19 -15.12
C GLY A 223 10.23 6.04 -14.08
N ILE A 224 10.13 7.35 -14.27
CA ILE A 224 9.31 8.22 -13.42
C ILE A 224 7.88 8.27 -13.98
N VAL A 225 6.91 7.82 -13.19
CA VAL A 225 5.49 7.87 -13.57
C VAL A 225 5.03 9.33 -13.60
N SER A 226 4.88 9.87 -14.80
CA SER A 226 4.59 11.28 -15.05
C SER A 226 3.35 11.51 -15.93
N SER A 227 2.69 12.64 -15.73
CA SER A 227 1.55 13.09 -16.53
C SER A 227 1.67 14.56 -16.94
N LEU A 228 1.07 14.90 -18.08
CA LEU A 228 0.89 16.29 -18.51
C LEU A 228 -0.49 16.79 -18.04
N SER A 229 -0.52 17.82 -17.20
CA SER A 229 -1.77 18.41 -16.71
C SER A 229 -2.26 19.49 -17.68
N ARG A 230 -3.46 19.33 -18.25
CA ARG A 230 -4.01 20.23 -19.29
C ARG A 230 -5.42 20.74 -18.98
N VAL A 231 -6.05 20.23 -17.92
CA VAL A 231 -7.47 20.48 -17.66
C VAL A 231 -7.62 21.82 -16.94
N GLY A 232 -8.39 22.74 -17.51
CA GLY A 232 -8.69 24.05 -16.91
C GLY A 232 -7.51 25.02 -16.88
N ALA A 233 -7.70 26.14 -16.17
CA ALA A 233 -6.69 27.18 -15.98
C ALA A 233 -5.59 26.75 -14.99
N PHE A 234 -4.45 27.45 -14.99
CA PHE A 234 -3.27 27.07 -14.18
C PHE A 234 -3.55 26.87 -12.67
N PRO A 235 -4.27 27.77 -11.96
CA PRO A 235 -4.60 27.54 -10.54
C PRO A 235 -5.48 26.30 -10.32
N TYR A 236 -6.36 25.99 -11.28
CA TYR A 236 -7.19 24.79 -11.22
C TYR A 236 -6.36 23.51 -11.44
N ARG A 237 -5.37 23.53 -12.35
CA ARG A 237 -4.43 22.41 -12.53
C ARG A 237 -3.67 22.12 -11.25
N LEU A 238 -3.19 23.15 -10.55
CA LEU A 238 -2.50 22.98 -9.27
C LEU A 238 -3.38 22.31 -8.21
N ALA A 239 -4.61 22.81 -8.03
CA ALA A 239 -5.58 22.23 -7.09
C ALA A 239 -5.94 20.78 -7.46
N LEU A 240 -6.14 20.49 -8.75
CA LEU A 240 -6.44 19.14 -9.22
C LEU A 240 -5.29 18.17 -8.91
N GLU A 241 -4.03 18.57 -9.09
CA GLU A 241 -2.89 17.73 -8.77
C GLU A 241 -2.69 17.55 -7.25
N ASP A 242 -3.19 18.47 -6.42
CA ASP A 242 -3.29 18.29 -4.96
C ASP A 242 -4.36 17.25 -4.60
N GLU A 243 -5.53 17.37 -5.21
CA GLU A 243 -6.65 16.45 -5.06
C GLU A 243 -6.33 15.04 -5.56
N MET A 244 -5.50 14.90 -6.59
CA MET A 244 -5.05 13.59 -7.09
C MET A 244 -3.86 13.01 -6.30
N GLY A 245 -3.32 13.77 -5.35
CA GLY A 245 -2.21 13.35 -4.50
C GLY A 245 -0.88 13.18 -5.21
N THR A 246 -0.67 13.94 -6.29
CA THR A 246 0.59 13.98 -7.05
C THR A 246 1.69 14.63 -6.18
N PRO A 247 2.77 13.91 -5.80
CA PRO A 247 3.78 14.44 -4.89
C PRO A 247 4.54 15.65 -5.43
N TYR A 248 4.89 15.66 -6.72
CA TYR A 248 5.73 16.71 -7.31
C TYR A 248 5.11 17.31 -8.57
N ARG A 249 5.25 18.62 -8.73
CA ARG A 249 4.79 19.36 -9.91
C ARG A 249 5.95 20.10 -10.53
N ILE A 250 6.10 19.97 -11.83
CA ILE A 250 7.03 20.78 -12.61
C ILE A 250 6.21 21.82 -13.36
N ILE A 251 6.40 23.09 -13.02
CA ILE A 251 5.75 24.22 -13.65
C ILE A 251 6.68 24.75 -14.73
N VAL A 252 6.14 24.92 -15.93
CA VAL A 252 6.85 25.36 -17.13
C VAL A 252 6.20 26.64 -17.63
N ASP A 253 6.99 27.68 -17.80
CA ASP A 253 6.57 28.99 -18.32
C ASP A 253 7.46 29.44 -19.49
N GLU A 254 7.27 30.66 -19.97
CA GLU A 254 8.08 31.24 -21.05
C GLU A 254 9.55 31.41 -20.62
N LYS A 255 9.81 31.75 -19.35
CA LYS A 255 11.17 31.86 -18.79
C LYS A 255 11.91 30.54 -18.85
N THR A 256 11.20 29.43 -18.72
CA THR A 256 11.76 28.09 -18.93
C THR A 256 12.34 27.95 -20.33
N LEU A 257 11.64 28.44 -21.36
CA LEU A 257 12.10 28.33 -22.75
C LEU A 257 13.31 29.23 -23.03
N GLU A 258 13.43 30.36 -22.32
CA GLU A 258 14.52 31.32 -22.48
C GLU A 258 15.77 30.96 -21.67
N ALA A 259 15.59 30.58 -20.42
CA ALA A 259 16.68 30.38 -19.45
C ALA A 259 16.92 28.92 -19.06
N GLY A 260 16.04 28.00 -19.46
CA GLY A 260 16.13 26.57 -19.09
C GLY A 260 15.88 26.30 -17.60
N ILE A 261 15.21 27.21 -16.90
CA ILE A 261 14.89 27.11 -15.46
C ILE A 261 13.45 26.63 -15.30
N LEU A 262 13.26 25.58 -14.51
CA LEU A 262 11.98 24.96 -14.18
C LEU A 262 11.65 25.19 -12.71
N ALA A 263 10.37 25.40 -12.40
CA ALA A 263 9.90 25.46 -11.02
C ALA A 263 9.39 24.09 -10.57
N LEU A 264 10.02 23.51 -9.54
CA LEU A 264 9.61 22.26 -8.91
C LEU A 264 8.85 22.56 -7.62
N GLN A 265 7.64 22.03 -7.50
CA GLN A 265 6.81 22.21 -6.31
C GLN A 265 6.55 20.87 -5.60
N ASP A 266 6.69 20.87 -4.28
CA ASP A 266 6.34 19.77 -3.39
C ASP A 266 4.89 19.90 -2.89
N ARG A 267 4.09 18.85 -3.03
CA ARG A 267 2.67 18.83 -2.63
C ARG A 267 2.47 19.14 -1.15
N ASP A 268 3.29 18.55 -0.29
CA ASP A 268 3.01 18.52 1.14
C ASP A 268 3.32 19.87 1.79
N THR A 269 4.43 20.48 1.39
CA THR A 269 4.90 21.77 1.87
C THR A 269 4.35 22.94 1.06
N ALA A 270 3.99 22.72 -0.20
CA ALA A 270 3.77 23.76 -1.23
C ALA A 270 4.99 24.64 -1.51
N ALA A 271 6.19 24.23 -1.06
CA ALA A 271 7.43 24.91 -1.37
C ALA A 271 7.73 24.81 -2.87
N MET A 272 8.23 25.91 -3.44
CA MET A 272 8.61 26.01 -4.84
C MET A 272 10.12 26.27 -4.92
N GLU A 273 10.80 25.52 -5.77
CA GLU A 273 12.24 25.61 -6.00
C GLU A 273 12.51 25.77 -7.50
N ASP A 274 13.16 26.86 -7.88
CA ASP A 274 13.63 27.07 -9.25
C ASP A 274 14.95 26.33 -9.46
N MET A 275 15.03 25.51 -10.50
CA MET A 275 16.22 24.73 -10.83
C MET A 275 16.42 24.59 -12.33
N ALA A 276 17.68 24.42 -12.75
CA ALA A 276 17.97 24.17 -14.15
C ALA A 276 17.35 22.83 -14.59
N GLY A 277 16.82 22.76 -15.81
CA GLY A 277 16.09 21.58 -16.26
C GLY A 277 16.92 20.29 -16.25
N ARG A 278 18.24 20.40 -16.46
CA ARG A 278 19.19 19.29 -16.33
C ARG A 278 19.28 18.70 -14.91
N ASP A 279 18.97 19.47 -13.88
CA ASP A 279 19.11 19.08 -12.47
C ASP A 279 17.80 18.48 -11.91
N VAL A 280 16.66 18.72 -12.57
CA VAL A 280 15.33 18.26 -12.14
C VAL A 280 15.28 16.74 -11.97
N LEU A 281 15.83 16.00 -12.94
CA LEU A 281 15.83 14.54 -12.88
C LEU A 281 16.60 14.03 -11.66
N GLN A 282 17.78 14.58 -11.40
CA GLN A 282 18.59 14.18 -10.26
C GLN A 282 17.91 14.54 -8.93
N SER A 283 17.26 15.70 -8.85
CA SER A 283 16.48 16.12 -7.69
C SER A 283 15.29 15.18 -7.43
N LEU A 284 14.49 14.86 -8.45
CA LEU A 284 13.40 13.90 -8.34
C LEU A 284 13.89 12.52 -7.89
N GLN A 285 14.96 12.00 -8.48
CA GLN A 285 15.52 10.70 -8.10
C GLN A 285 15.99 10.68 -6.65
N ARG A 286 16.63 11.75 -6.16
CA ARG A 286 17.04 11.87 -4.75
C ARG A 286 15.83 11.86 -3.82
N MET A 287 14.81 12.64 -4.12
CA MET A 287 13.59 12.71 -3.30
C MET A 287 12.83 11.37 -3.28
N LEU A 288 12.71 10.71 -4.42
CA LEU A 288 12.08 9.39 -4.53
C LEU A 288 12.89 8.30 -3.83
N SER A 289 14.22 8.38 -3.88
CA SER A 289 15.10 7.45 -3.16
C SER A 289 14.96 7.62 -1.65
N ALA A 290 14.92 8.86 -1.15
CA ALA A 290 14.65 9.14 0.26
C ALA A 290 13.30 8.57 0.71
N ALA A 291 12.26 8.74 -0.10
CA ALA A 291 10.95 8.16 0.15
C ALA A 291 10.91 6.63 0.03
N ARG A 292 11.82 5.99 -0.70
CA ARG A 292 11.98 4.52 -0.73
C ARG A 292 12.81 4.00 0.45
N LEU A 293 13.75 4.79 0.96
CA LEU A 293 14.54 4.45 2.14
C LEU A 293 13.71 4.49 3.42
N SER A 294 12.71 5.38 3.51
CA SER A 294 11.71 5.32 4.59
C SER A 294 10.99 3.95 4.61
N ILE A 295 10.84 3.31 3.43
CA ILE A 295 10.29 1.96 3.31
C ILE A 295 11.30 0.91 3.80
N HIS A 296 12.59 1.06 3.53
CA HIS A 296 13.55 -0.02 3.82
C HIS A 296 14.20 0.07 5.20
N SER A 297 13.90 1.10 6.00
CA SER A 297 14.41 1.27 7.36
C SER A 297 14.12 0.01 8.22
N PRO A 298 15.12 -0.85 8.47
CA PRO A 298 14.94 -2.03 9.28
C PRO A 298 15.24 -1.61 10.71
N THR A 299 14.21 -1.24 11.48
CA THR A 299 14.33 -1.36 12.95
C THR A 299 14.17 -2.84 13.31
N PHE A 300 15.19 -3.62 12.93
CA PHE A 300 15.56 -4.86 13.59
C PHE A 300 16.55 -4.49 14.69
N SER A 301 16.05 -3.95 15.81
CA SER A 301 16.79 -4.12 17.06
C SER A 301 16.69 -5.60 17.41
N ARG A 302 17.83 -6.28 17.39
CA ARG A 302 17.99 -7.62 17.99
C ARG A 302 17.58 -7.59 19.45
#